data_AF-A0A965JK52-F1
#
_entry.id   AF-A0A965JK52-F1
#
_cell.length_a   1.000
_cell.length_b   1.000
_cell.length_c   1.000
_cell.angle_alpha   90.00
_cell.angle_beta   90.00
_cell.angle_gamma   90.00
#
_symmetry.space_group_name_H-M   'P 1'
#
loop_
_entity.id
_entity.type
_entity.pdbx_description
1 polymer ?
#
loop_
_entity_poly.entity_id
_entity_poly.type
_entity_poly.pdbx_seq_one_letter_code
_entity_poly.pdbx_strand_id
1 'polypeptide(L)'
;MTFIVHNVSFTNDGREIIRSKDYDQSTLSVGRSPGSDIALTDVAVPLDHARIMAEADGSLTITAIGGAPFTANGRSVTTISFGRGDGGVLNFGSHEFNISCAGDDVSIRIERKAAVADSSEAKDSKKVFSLGNVGGKMRLPAWALVITIIATLLVWPIWTWSSFHMAETRGGSVHADQSWSPGPISLAHASFANDCQACHVNAFESVRDSSCVACHKDMPEHADAHGLSAAKGSPNPFRAVLNATSRMFNRPENSCVDCHLEHEGAVASPPTPQRFCTDCHDGLSTRVKTTKLLDVGDFASKHPEFRPGIVTNAGDPPVIKRISLSANPKENTGL
;
A
#
# COMPACT_ATOMS: atom_id res chain seq x y z
N MET A 1 -14.87 10.28 68.85
CA MET A 1 -14.60 11.33 67.85
C MET A 1 -15.14 10.82 66.54
N THR A 2 -15.92 11.65 65.86
CA THR A 2 -16.53 11.28 64.59
C THR A 2 -15.71 11.90 63.47
N PHE A 3 -15.38 11.12 62.44
CA PHE A 3 -14.82 11.69 61.22
C PHE A 3 -15.93 12.03 60.24
N ILE A 4 -15.92 13.25 59.72
CA ILE A 4 -16.83 13.69 58.66
C ILE A 4 -16.00 13.89 57.40
N VAL A 5 -16.15 13.00 56.42
CA VAL A 5 -15.38 13.05 55.17
C VAL A 5 -16.24 13.64 54.06
N HIS A 6 -15.83 14.78 53.54
CA HIS A 6 -16.46 15.49 52.42
C HIS A 6 -15.68 15.24 51.13
N ASN A 7 -16.23 14.43 50.22
CA ASN A 7 -15.69 14.27 48.87
C ASN A 7 -16.25 15.36 47.94
N VAL A 8 -15.37 16.21 47.43
CA VAL A 8 -15.70 17.35 46.57
C VAL A 8 -15.41 16.99 45.12
N SER A 9 -16.40 17.20 44.26
CA SER A 9 -16.28 17.03 42.82
C SER A 9 -16.95 18.20 42.11
N PHE A 10 -16.51 18.50 40.88
CA PHE A 10 -17.08 19.57 40.07
C PHE A 10 -17.74 18.98 38.82
N THR A 11 -18.87 19.55 38.42
CA THR A 11 -19.50 19.26 37.12
C THR A 11 -18.75 19.99 35.98
N ASN A 12 -19.03 19.63 34.72
CA ASN A 12 -18.41 20.27 33.55
C ASN A 12 -18.70 21.79 33.46
N ASP A 13 -19.79 22.26 34.07
CA ASP A 13 -20.18 23.67 34.20
C ASP A 13 -19.60 24.35 35.46
N GLY A 14 -18.77 23.66 36.24
CA GLY A 14 -18.05 24.22 37.40
C GLY A 14 -18.84 24.26 38.71
N ARG A 15 -20.02 23.64 38.78
CA ARG A 15 -20.80 23.54 40.02
C ARG A 15 -20.19 22.51 40.95
N GLU A 16 -20.03 22.89 42.21
CA GLU A 16 -19.52 22.03 43.28
C GLU A 16 -20.57 20.99 43.73
N ILE A 17 -20.14 19.73 43.87
CA ILE A 17 -20.91 18.62 44.43
C ILE A 17 -20.11 18.05 45.61
N ILE A 18 -20.68 18.16 46.80
CA ILE A 18 -20.13 17.61 48.04
C ILE A 18 -20.89 16.33 48.41
N ARG A 19 -20.15 15.24 48.64
CA ARG A 19 -20.67 14.00 49.19
C ARG A 19 -20.04 13.75 50.56
N SER A 20 -20.84 13.87 51.61
CA SER A 20 -20.40 13.68 52.99
C SER A 20 -20.65 12.26 53.45
N LYS A 21 -19.75 11.70 54.24
CA LYS A 21 -19.95 10.44 54.94
C LYS A 21 -19.31 10.51 56.32
N ASP A 22 -20.08 10.05 57.31
CA ASP A 22 -19.65 10.02 58.69
C ASP A 22 -19.08 8.65 59.03
N TYR A 23 -18.02 8.64 59.83
CA TYR A 23 -17.36 7.43 60.31
C TYR A 23 -17.21 7.50 61.82
N ASP A 24 -17.87 6.57 62.51
CA ASP A 24 -17.78 6.39 63.96
C ASP A 24 -16.71 5.34 64.30
N GLN A 25 -15.46 5.68 63.98
CA GLN A 25 -14.28 4.87 64.28
C GLN A 25 -13.09 5.77 64.59
N SER A 26 -12.14 5.28 65.40
CA SER A 26 -10.96 6.05 65.81
C SER A 26 -9.83 6.06 64.77
N THR A 27 -9.95 5.29 63.69
CA THR A 27 -8.93 5.19 62.64
C THR A 27 -9.57 5.08 61.26
N LEU A 28 -9.06 5.87 60.30
CA LEU A 28 -9.41 5.75 58.88
C LEU A 28 -8.20 5.31 58.07
N SER A 29 -8.45 4.44 57.09
CA SER A 29 -7.48 4.04 56.08
C SER A 29 -7.62 4.87 54.80
N VAL A 30 -6.48 5.31 54.25
CA VAL A 30 -6.39 6.07 53.01
C VAL A 30 -5.54 5.28 52.02
N GLY A 31 -6.04 5.08 50.80
CA GLY A 31 -5.32 4.34 49.78
C GLY A 31 -6.12 4.18 48.49
N ARG A 32 -5.52 3.53 47.50
CA ARG A 32 -6.18 3.19 46.23
C ARG A 32 -7.04 1.92 46.33
N SER A 33 -6.86 1.12 47.37
CA SER A 33 -7.62 -0.11 47.57
C SER A 33 -9.12 0.17 47.70
N PRO A 34 -10.00 -0.60 47.03
CA PRO A 34 -11.45 -0.50 47.26
C PRO A 34 -11.87 -0.79 48.70
N GLY A 35 -11.00 -1.43 49.50
CA GLY A 35 -11.22 -1.70 50.92
C GLY A 35 -10.80 -0.57 51.86
N SER A 36 -10.20 0.51 51.36
CA SER A 36 -9.85 1.68 52.18
C SER A 36 -11.09 2.49 52.54
N ASP A 37 -11.13 3.06 53.75
CA ASP A 37 -12.23 3.93 54.19
C ASP A 37 -12.36 5.16 53.28
N ILE A 38 -11.21 5.70 52.85
CA ILE A 38 -11.08 6.76 51.86
C ILE A 38 -10.32 6.19 50.65
N ALA A 39 -11.08 5.71 49.67
CA ALA A 39 -10.55 5.15 48.42
C ALA A 39 -10.25 6.26 47.40
N LEU A 40 -8.99 6.37 46.98
CA LEU A 40 -8.50 7.38 46.03
C LEU A 40 -8.27 6.76 44.65
N THR A 41 -8.82 7.36 43.59
CA THR A 41 -8.68 6.86 42.22
C THR A 41 -7.44 7.43 41.51
N ASP A 42 -6.28 7.31 42.15
CA ASP A 42 -5.00 7.79 41.60
C ASP A 42 -3.97 6.66 41.56
N VAL A 43 -3.34 6.45 40.40
CA VAL A 43 -2.32 5.41 40.22
C VAL A 43 -1.06 5.67 41.05
N ALA A 44 -0.75 6.93 41.36
CA ALA A 44 0.40 7.33 42.16
C ALA A 44 0.23 7.04 43.67
N VAL A 45 -0.99 6.72 44.11
CA VAL A 45 -1.31 6.36 45.49
C VAL A 45 -1.18 4.83 45.66
N PRO A 46 -0.36 4.34 46.61
CA PRO A 46 -0.32 2.93 46.99
C PRO A 46 -1.70 2.35 47.36
N LEU A 47 -1.85 1.03 47.26
CA LEU A 47 -3.10 0.36 47.63
C LEU A 47 -3.50 0.68 49.08
N ASP A 48 -2.55 0.62 50.01
CA ASP A 48 -2.67 1.07 51.39
C ASP A 48 -1.61 2.16 51.62
N HIS A 49 -2.00 3.44 51.68
CA HIS A 49 -1.06 4.56 51.70
C HIS A 49 -0.85 5.10 53.11
N ALA A 50 -1.91 5.41 53.85
CA ALA A 50 -1.78 6.03 55.17
C ALA A 50 -2.92 5.64 56.11
N ARG A 51 -2.70 5.83 57.41
CA ARG A 51 -3.72 5.76 58.46
C ARG A 51 -3.87 7.12 59.12
N ILE A 52 -5.10 7.54 59.31
CA ILE A 52 -5.49 8.72 60.07
C ILE A 52 -6.05 8.21 61.40
N MET A 53 -5.41 8.54 62.51
CA MET A 53 -5.76 8.07 63.85
C MET A 53 -6.15 9.25 64.72
N ALA A 54 -7.36 9.21 65.28
CA ALA A 54 -7.82 10.15 66.29
C ALA A 54 -7.39 9.64 67.67
N GLU A 55 -6.60 10.44 68.38
CA GLU A 55 -6.09 10.11 69.70
C GLU A 55 -7.08 10.52 70.80
N ALA A 56 -6.96 9.90 71.97
CA ALA A 56 -7.87 10.18 73.10
C ALA A 56 -7.75 11.61 73.65
N ASP A 57 -6.65 12.31 73.37
CA ASP A 57 -6.37 13.68 73.82
C ASP A 57 -6.91 14.78 72.90
N GLY A 58 -7.58 14.42 71.80
CA GLY A 58 -8.07 15.40 70.81
C GLY A 58 -7.09 15.71 69.70
N SER A 59 -5.92 15.07 69.67
CA SER A 59 -4.97 15.18 68.57
C SER A 59 -5.26 14.18 67.45
N LEU A 60 -4.76 14.49 66.26
CA LEU A 60 -4.91 13.66 65.08
C LEU A 60 -3.53 13.30 64.54
N THR A 61 -3.21 12.01 64.45
CA THR A 61 -1.95 11.53 63.88
C THR A 61 -2.18 10.84 62.54
N ILE A 62 -1.44 11.25 61.52
CA ILE A 62 -1.47 10.65 60.20
C ILE A 62 -0.11 9.99 59.94
N THR A 63 -0.13 8.69 59.65
CA THR A 63 1.08 7.88 59.45
C THR A 63 1.03 7.14 58.11
N ALA A 64 2.09 7.25 57.34
CA ALA A 64 2.29 6.50 56.10
C ALA A 64 2.52 5.00 56.37
N ILE A 65 1.90 4.16 55.57
CA ILE A 65 2.09 2.70 55.57
C ILE A 65 3.24 2.37 54.62
N GLY A 66 4.13 1.45 55.03
CA GLY A 66 5.24 1.00 54.19
C GLY A 66 6.29 2.07 53.86
N GLY A 67 6.28 3.20 54.58
CA GLY A 67 7.22 4.31 54.38
C GLY A 67 6.95 5.16 53.13
N ALA A 68 5.81 4.97 52.44
CA ALA A 68 5.44 5.76 51.28
C ALA A 68 5.08 7.20 51.71
N PRO A 69 5.91 8.22 51.40
CA PRO A 69 5.67 9.56 51.91
C PRO A 69 4.40 10.18 51.32
N PHE A 70 3.84 11.15 52.04
CA PHE A 70 2.80 12.05 51.58
C PHE A 70 3.21 13.50 51.85
N THR A 71 2.57 14.46 51.21
CA THR A 71 2.92 15.87 51.38
C THR A 71 2.01 16.50 52.43
N ALA A 72 2.56 17.04 53.50
CA ALA A 72 1.83 17.81 54.50
C ALA A 72 2.32 19.26 54.52
N ASN A 73 1.40 20.22 54.35
CA ASN A 73 1.70 21.66 54.30
C ASN A 73 2.87 21.99 53.34
N GLY A 74 2.91 21.30 52.19
CA GLY A 74 3.94 21.46 51.16
C GLY A 74 5.27 20.72 51.41
N ARG A 75 5.40 19.94 52.48
CA ARG A 75 6.61 19.16 52.80
C ARG A 75 6.35 17.65 52.74
N SER A 76 7.28 16.90 52.15
CA SER A 76 7.22 15.44 52.13
C SER A 76 7.52 14.87 53.51
N VAL A 77 6.58 14.11 54.08
CA VAL A 77 6.65 13.51 55.41
C VAL A 77 6.08 12.10 55.40
N THR A 78 6.45 11.30 56.40
CA THR A 78 5.87 9.96 56.65
C THR A 78 4.95 9.95 57.87
N THR A 79 5.01 10.97 58.72
CA THR A 79 4.11 11.14 59.87
C THR A 79 3.92 12.62 60.16
N ILE A 80 2.70 13.01 60.52
CA ILE A 80 2.36 14.33 61.02
C ILE A 80 1.26 14.22 62.08
N SER A 81 1.29 15.09 63.08
CA SER A 81 0.23 15.20 64.08
C SER A 81 -0.31 16.63 64.11
N PHE A 82 -1.63 16.76 64.19
CA PHE A 82 -2.34 18.02 64.39
C PHE A 82 -2.90 18.07 65.82
N GLY A 83 -2.74 19.20 66.49
CA GLY A 83 -3.33 19.42 67.82
C GLY A 83 -4.83 19.74 67.73
N ARG A 84 -5.49 19.78 68.90
CA ARG A 84 -6.91 20.17 68.97
C ARG A 84 -7.09 21.62 68.53
N GLY A 85 -7.99 21.86 67.57
CA GLY A 85 -8.19 23.19 66.97
C GLY A 85 -7.22 23.53 65.83
N ASP A 86 -6.25 22.67 65.54
CA ASP A 86 -5.34 22.82 64.42
C ASP A 86 -5.93 22.21 63.14
N GLY A 87 -5.33 22.56 62.01
CA GLY A 87 -5.71 22.08 60.70
C GLY A 87 -4.55 22.15 59.73
N GLY A 88 -4.71 21.50 58.59
CA GLY A 88 -3.64 21.47 57.61
C GLY A 88 -4.06 20.85 56.31
N VAL A 89 -3.14 20.96 55.36
CA VAL A 89 -3.34 20.47 54.00
C VAL A 89 -2.44 19.27 53.78
N LEU A 90 -3.03 18.10 53.53
CA LEU A 90 -2.31 16.90 53.12
C LEU A 90 -2.54 16.63 51.64
N ASN A 91 -1.57 16.06 50.94
CA ASN A 91 -1.72 15.65 49.55
C ASN A 91 -1.28 14.19 49.39
N PHE A 92 -2.17 13.40 48.78
CA PHE A 92 -1.96 12.00 48.40
C PHE A 92 -2.17 11.89 46.88
N GLY A 93 -1.07 11.83 46.12
CA GLY A 93 -1.13 11.92 44.66
C GLY A 93 -1.77 13.26 44.23
N SER A 94 -2.80 13.18 43.39
CA SER A 94 -3.61 14.32 42.93
C SER A 94 -4.73 14.75 43.88
N HIS A 95 -4.86 14.13 45.06
CA HIS A 95 -5.91 14.47 46.02
C HIS A 95 -5.36 15.32 47.16
N GLU A 96 -5.97 16.48 47.36
CA GLU A 96 -5.73 17.37 48.49
C GLU A 96 -6.79 17.15 49.57
N PHE A 97 -6.33 17.02 50.80
CA PHE A 97 -7.11 16.83 52.01
C PHE A 97 -6.95 18.08 52.87
N ASN A 98 -8.02 18.82 53.05
CA ASN A 98 -8.08 19.93 53.98
C ASN A 98 -8.68 19.41 55.29
N ILE A 99 -7.84 19.32 56.33
CA ILE A 99 -8.21 18.81 57.65
C ILE A 99 -8.55 19.99 58.56
N SER A 100 -9.68 19.89 59.25
CA SER A 100 -10.08 20.81 60.31
C SER A 100 -10.55 20.02 61.53
N CYS A 101 -9.87 20.22 62.67
CA CYS A 101 -10.21 19.59 63.93
C CYS A 101 -11.01 20.58 64.79
N ALA A 102 -12.34 20.54 64.72
CA ALA A 102 -13.22 21.47 65.44
C ALA A 102 -13.97 20.74 66.57
N GLY A 103 -13.60 21.02 67.83
CA GLY A 103 -14.24 20.40 68.99
C GLY A 103 -13.86 18.92 69.16
N ASP A 104 -14.85 18.03 69.05
CA ASP A 104 -14.69 16.56 69.16
C ASP A 104 -14.87 15.85 67.80
N ASP A 105 -15.10 16.61 66.73
CA ASP A 105 -15.29 16.13 65.36
C ASP A 105 -14.13 16.55 64.46
N VAL A 106 -13.75 15.66 63.53
CA VAL A 106 -12.69 15.89 62.56
C VAL A 106 -13.32 15.96 61.17
N SER A 107 -13.27 17.14 60.54
CA SER A 107 -13.74 17.33 59.17
C SER A 107 -12.57 17.18 58.19
N ILE A 108 -12.75 16.32 57.19
CA ILE A 108 -11.77 16.05 56.14
C ILE A 108 -12.43 16.38 54.81
N ARG A 109 -11.99 17.46 54.16
CA ARG A 109 -12.46 17.85 52.83
C ARG A 109 -11.46 17.41 51.77
N ILE A 110 -11.90 16.54 50.87
CA ILE A 110 -11.08 15.90 49.85
C ILE A 110 -11.44 16.48 48.49
N GLU A 111 -10.44 17.02 47.80
CA GLU A 111 -10.57 17.57 46.45
C GLU A 111 -9.46 17.04 45.54
N ARG A 112 -9.78 16.70 44.29
CA ARG A 112 -8.77 16.32 43.31
C ARG A 112 -8.20 17.57 42.61
N LYS A 113 -6.97 17.97 42.93
CA LYS A 113 -6.30 19.10 42.28
C LYS A 113 -5.80 18.71 40.88
N ALA A 114 -6.38 19.34 39.87
CA ALA A 114 -6.06 19.13 38.45
C ALA A 114 -4.59 19.47 38.10
N ALA A 115 -3.90 20.30 38.89
CA ALA A 115 -2.57 20.82 38.57
C ALA A 115 -1.43 19.77 38.61
N VAL A 116 -1.62 18.62 39.27
CA VAL A 116 -0.64 17.50 39.25
C VAL A 116 -1.06 16.40 38.26
N ALA A 117 -2.29 16.50 37.71
CA ALA A 117 -2.80 15.61 36.67
C ALA A 117 -2.33 15.99 35.25
N ASP A 118 -1.52 17.04 35.09
CA ASP A 118 -0.96 17.43 33.78
C ASP A 118 0.09 16.44 33.24
N SER A 119 0.53 15.49 34.08
CA SER A 119 1.40 14.37 33.67
C SER A 119 0.65 13.06 33.42
N SER A 120 -0.64 12.97 33.76
CA SER A 120 -1.44 11.75 33.67
C SER A 120 -2.85 11.94 33.11
N GLU A 121 -3.17 13.11 32.54
CA GLU A 121 -4.14 13.12 31.46
C GLU A 121 -3.65 12.06 30.48
N ALA A 122 -4.45 11.01 30.33
CA ALA A 122 -4.44 10.20 29.13
C ALA A 122 -4.72 11.19 28.00
N LYS A 123 -3.65 11.86 27.52
CA LYS A 123 -3.64 12.57 26.26
C LYS A 123 -4.07 11.49 25.30
N ASP A 124 -5.34 11.55 24.92
CA ASP A 124 -6.02 10.60 24.05
C ASP A 124 -4.99 10.20 23.01
N SER A 125 -4.49 8.95 23.08
CA SER A 125 -3.29 8.57 22.30
C SER A 125 -3.54 8.78 20.80
N LYS A 126 -4.82 8.77 20.41
CA LYS A 126 -5.31 9.19 19.10
C LYS A 126 -4.99 10.65 18.75
N LYS A 127 -5.02 11.58 19.71
CA LYS A 127 -4.70 13.00 19.53
C LYS A 127 -3.20 13.28 19.51
N VAL A 128 -2.39 12.54 20.28
CA VAL A 128 -0.92 12.73 20.31
C VAL A 128 -0.25 12.29 19.01
N PHE A 129 -0.77 11.23 18.36
CA PHE A 129 -0.31 10.77 17.05
C PHE A 129 -1.17 11.28 15.87
N SER A 130 -2.10 12.20 16.12
CA SER A 130 -2.97 12.77 15.08
C SER A 130 -2.38 14.06 14.52
N LEU A 131 -2.15 14.08 13.21
CA LEU A 131 -1.83 15.28 12.43
C LEU A 131 -2.97 16.33 12.45
N GLY A 132 -4.14 16.02 13.01
CA GLY A 132 -5.30 16.91 13.09
C GLY A 132 -5.08 18.19 13.91
N ASN A 133 -4.14 18.20 14.87
CA ASN A 133 -3.83 19.40 15.66
C ASN A 133 -2.72 20.28 15.05
N VAL A 134 -2.05 19.83 13.98
CA VAL A 134 -0.98 20.61 13.30
C VAL A 134 -1.58 21.64 12.31
N GLY A 135 -2.91 21.77 12.22
CA GLY A 135 -3.56 22.80 11.39
C GLY A 135 -3.46 22.59 9.88
N GLY A 136 -2.65 21.63 9.42
CA GLY A 136 -2.55 21.24 8.02
C GLY A 136 -3.78 20.43 7.60
N LYS A 137 -4.74 21.06 6.92
CA LYS A 137 -5.80 20.35 6.19
C LYS A 137 -5.12 19.46 5.13
N MET A 138 -4.89 18.18 5.42
CA MET A 138 -4.19 17.22 4.56
C MET A 138 -4.74 17.12 3.12
N ARG A 139 -5.96 17.61 2.89
CA ARG A 139 -6.56 17.72 1.56
C ARG A 139 -5.76 18.63 0.64
N LEU A 140 -5.25 19.78 1.12
CA LEU A 140 -4.52 20.72 0.28
C LEU A 140 -3.18 20.16 -0.22
N PRO A 141 -2.28 19.62 0.65
CA PRO A 141 -1.05 19.00 0.17
C PRO A 141 -1.32 17.73 -0.65
N ALA A 142 -2.38 16.96 -0.35
CA ALA A 142 -2.77 15.82 -1.16
C ALA A 142 -3.18 16.23 -2.59
N TRP A 143 -4.04 17.24 -2.73
CA TRP A 143 -4.40 17.78 -4.05
C TRP A 143 -3.23 18.44 -4.76
N ALA A 144 -2.37 19.15 -4.03
CA ALA A 144 -1.14 19.69 -4.59
C ALA A 144 -0.27 18.57 -5.18
N LEU A 145 -0.05 17.48 -4.44
CA LEU A 145 0.70 16.33 -4.93
C LEU A 145 0.05 15.67 -6.15
N VAL A 146 -1.28 15.49 -6.14
CA VAL A 146 -2.03 14.95 -7.30
C VAL A 146 -1.83 15.83 -8.53
N ILE A 147 -1.99 17.15 -8.37
CA ILE A 147 -1.80 18.11 -9.46
C ILE A 147 -0.36 18.09 -9.95
N THR A 148 0.62 18.04 -9.03
CA THR A 148 2.04 17.95 -9.39
C THR A 148 2.31 16.67 -10.18
N ILE A 149 1.81 15.51 -9.74
CA ILE A 149 1.96 14.23 -10.47
C ILE A 149 1.35 14.32 -11.87
N ILE A 150 0.13 14.84 -12.00
CA ILE A 150 -0.52 15.01 -13.31
C ILE A 150 0.28 15.99 -14.19
N ALA A 151 0.75 17.10 -13.61
CA ALA A 151 1.52 18.09 -14.35
C ALA A 151 2.84 17.52 -14.87
N THR A 152 3.58 16.79 -14.03
CA THR A 152 4.94 16.32 -14.37
C THR A 152 4.96 14.99 -15.12
N LEU A 153 4.04 14.06 -14.83
CA LEU A 153 4.06 12.70 -15.42
C LEU A 153 3.03 12.48 -16.52
N LEU A 154 2.15 13.45 -16.79
CA LEU A 154 1.16 13.37 -17.86
C LEU A 154 1.16 14.61 -18.77
N VAL A 155 0.88 15.79 -18.22
CA VAL A 155 0.73 17.02 -19.02
C VAL A 155 2.06 17.40 -19.68
N TRP A 156 3.16 17.38 -18.93
CA TRP A 156 4.47 17.75 -19.46
C TRP A 156 4.95 16.79 -20.57
N PRO A 157 4.94 15.45 -20.40
CA PRO A 157 5.23 14.51 -21.49
C PRO A 157 4.38 14.71 -22.75
N ILE A 158 3.06 14.89 -22.62
CA ILE A 158 2.16 15.14 -23.76
C ILE A 158 2.53 16.46 -24.45
N TRP A 159 2.80 17.51 -23.68
CA TRP A 159 3.18 18.80 -24.21
C TRP A 159 4.52 18.73 -24.97
N THR A 160 5.53 18.05 -24.43
CA THR A 160 6.82 17.84 -25.12
C THR A 160 6.67 17.00 -26.38
N TRP A 161 5.87 15.93 -26.36
CA TRP A 161 5.59 15.16 -27.58
C TRP A 161 4.91 16.03 -28.63
N SER A 162 3.83 16.75 -28.26
CA SER A 162 3.05 17.57 -29.20
C SER A 162 3.85 18.70 -29.82
N SER A 163 4.77 19.30 -29.06
CA SER A 163 5.60 20.43 -29.51
C SER A 163 6.68 20.01 -30.51
N PHE A 164 7.07 18.73 -30.50
CA PHE A 164 8.09 18.16 -31.38
C PHE A 164 7.55 17.04 -32.28
N HIS A 165 6.23 16.92 -32.42
CA HIS A 165 5.60 15.88 -33.24
C HIS A 165 5.92 16.12 -34.73
N MET A 166 6.52 15.11 -35.36
CA MET A 166 7.03 15.12 -36.75
C MET A 166 8.05 16.23 -37.04
N ALA A 167 8.75 16.72 -36.01
CA ALA A 167 9.83 17.70 -36.19
C ALA A 167 11.11 16.99 -36.69
N GLU A 168 11.75 17.54 -37.73
CA GLU A 168 12.98 16.95 -38.31
C GLU A 168 14.14 16.87 -37.31
N THR A 169 14.21 17.81 -36.36
CA THR A 169 15.18 17.78 -35.27
C THR A 169 14.52 18.13 -33.96
N ARG A 170 14.82 17.34 -32.93
CA ARG A 170 14.44 17.62 -31.55
C ARG A 170 15.63 18.33 -30.90
N GLY A 171 15.50 19.63 -30.64
CA GLY A 171 16.57 20.46 -30.06
C GLY A 171 17.04 19.94 -28.70
N GLY A 172 18.18 20.41 -28.17
CA GLY A 172 18.81 19.93 -26.93
C GLY A 172 18.05 20.20 -25.61
N SER A 173 16.72 20.31 -25.65
CA SER A 173 15.85 20.44 -24.50
C SER A 173 15.59 19.11 -23.80
N VAL A 174 15.11 19.18 -22.55
CA VAL A 174 14.59 18.01 -21.82
C VAL A 174 13.32 17.50 -22.50
N HIS A 175 13.35 16.26 -22.97
CA HIS A 175 12.22 15.56 -23.59
C HIS A 175 11.48 14.73 -22.53
N ALA A 176 10.51 15.33 -21.86
CA ALA A 176 9.76 14.66 -20.79
C ALA A 176 8.99 13.42 -21.30
N ASP A 177 8.66 13.35 -22.59
CA ASP A 177 8.09 12.18 -23.25
C ASP A 177 9.00 10.94 -23.23
N GLN A 178 10.31 11.11 -23.09
CA GLN A 178 11.24 9.97 -22.92
C GLN A 178 11.01 9.20 -21.61
N SER A 179 10.36 9.80 -20.61
CA SER A 179 9.98 9.10 -19.37
C SER A 179 8.99 7.95 -19.61
N TRP A 180 8.33 7.92 -20.76
CA TRP A 180 7.42 6.84 -21.18
C TRP A 180 8.09 5.80 -22.08
N SER A 181 9.40 5.89 -22.31
CA SER A 181 10.13 4.91 -23.11
C SER A 181 10.11 3.52 -22.42
N PRO A 182 9.69 2.44 -23.12
CA PRO A 182 9.75 1.09 -22.58
C PRO A 182 11.16 0.57 -22.33
N GLY A 183 12.18 1.20 -22.93
CA GLY A 183 13.58 0.79 -22.84
C GLY A 183 14.33 0.90 -24.18
N PRO A 184 15.57 0.41 -24.24
CA PRO A 184 16.37 0.42 -25.46
C PRO A 184 15.78 -0.47 -26.55
N ILE A 185 15.91 -0.03 -27.80
CA ILE A 185 15.51 -0.79 -28.99
C ILE A 185 16.57 -1.82 -29.41
N SER A 186 16.15 -2.74 -30.27
CA SER A 186 16.87 -3.86 -30.85
C SER A 186 18.06 -3.39 -31.67
N LEU A 187 19.08 -4.24 -31.77
CA LEU A 187 20.32 -3.89 -32.48
C LEU A 187 20.07 -3.51 -33.95
N ALA A 188 19.10 -4.14 -34.60
CA ALA A 188 18.74 -3.88 -36.00
C ALA A 188 18.22 -2.46 -36.24
N HIS A 189 17.60 -1.85 -35.23
CA HIS A 189 17.01 -0.51 -35.31
C HIS A 189 17.74 0.51 -34.45
N ALA A 190 18.90 0.17 -33.85
CA ALA A 190 19.61 1.00 -32.88
C ALA A 190 19.88 2.45 -33.33
N SER A 191 20.00 2.70 -34.64
CA SER A 191 20.13 4.06 -35.20
C SER A 191 18.93 4.97 -34.92
N PHE A 192 17.75 4.41 -34.63
CA PHE A 192 16.51 5.12 -34.32
C PHE A 192 16.30 5.36 -32.83
N ALA A 193 17.27 5.07 -31.96
CA ALA A 193 17.10 5.14 -30.51
C ALA A 193 16.65 6.53 -30.00
N ASN A 194 16.96 7.59 -30.76
CA ASN A 194 16.57 8.96 -30.46
C ASN A 194 15.46 9.50 -31.37
N ASP A 195 14.93 8.67 -32.27
CA ASP A 195 13.88 9.01 -33.22
C ASP A 195 12.68 8.07 -33.07
N CYS A 196 12.02 8.16 -31.91
CA CYS A 196 10.85 7.34 -31.59
C CYS A 196 9.71 7.50 -32.62
N GLN A 197 9.69 8.63 -33.33
CA GLN A 197 8.66 9.00 -34.30
C GLN A 197 8.76 8.24 -35.62
N ALA A 198 9.90 7.60 -35.89
CA ALA A 198 10.04 6.64 -37.00
C ALA A 198 9.01 5.48 -36.91
N CYS A 199 8.59 5.11 -35.70
CA CYS A 199 7.61 4.05 -35.48
C CYS A 199 6.35 4.55 -34.77
N HIS A 200 6.49 5.38 -33.73
CA HIS A 200 5.40 5.96 -32.97
C HIS A 200 4.95 7.31 -33.56
N VAL A 201 4.16 7.24 -34.63
CA VAL A 201 3.66 8.43 -35.31
C VAL A 201 2.70 9.20 -34.39
N ASN A 202 1.59 8.59 -33.97
CA ASN A 202 0.56 9.24 -33.16
C ASN A 202 0.65 8.85 -31.68
N ALA A 203 0.27 9.78 -30.79
CA ALA A 203 0.14 9.50 -29.37
C ALA A 203 -1.05 8.59 -29.08
N PHE A 204 -0.88 7.69 -28.09
CA PHE A 204 -1.91 6.72 -27.66
C PHE A 204 -2.43 5.81 -28.78
N GLU A 205 -1.61 5.58 -29.79
CA GLU A 205 -1.85 4.67 -30.90
C GLU A 205 -0.69 3.66 -30.95
N SER A 206 -1.01 2.39 -31.18
CA SER A 206 0.05 1.39 -31.37
C SER A 206 0.81 1.68 -32.67
N VAL A 207 2.08 1.27 -32.73
CA VAL A 207 2.85 1.30 -33.97
C VAL A 207 2.05 0.59 -35.08
N ARG A 208 1.99 1.22 -36.25
CA ARG A 208 1.25 0.74 -37.42
C ARG A 208 2.19 0.04 -38.40
N ASP A 209 1.68 -0.98 -39.08
CA ASP A 209 2.43 -1.72 -40.10
C ASP A 209 2.93 -0.80 -41.22
N SER A 210 2.18 0.27 -41.53
CA SER A 210 2.57 1.32 -42.47
C SER A 210 3.93 1.95 -42.15
N SER A 211 4.28 2.10 -40.87
CA SER A 211 5.57 2.64 -40.45
C SER A 211 6.71 1.65 -40.73
N CYS A 212 6.45 0.35 -40.60
CA CYS A 212 7.43 -0.70 -40.91
C CYS A 212 7.66 -0.81 -42.43
N VAL A 213 6.57 -0.92 -43.20
CA VAL A 213 6.66 -1.11 -44.67
C VAL A 213 7.08 0.16 -45.43
N ALA A 214 7.13 1.32 -44.77
CA ALA A 214 7.73 2.53 -45.33
C ALA A 214 9.20 2.30 -45.71
N CYS A 215 9.92 1.48 -44.93
CA CYS A 215 11.31 1.08 -45.19
C CYS A 215 11.42 -0.37 -45.68
N HIS A 216 10.54 -1.27 -45.23
CA HIS A 216 10.54 -2.70 -45.58
C HIS A 216 9.58 -3.04 -46.74
N LYS A 217 9.68 -2.32 -47.86
CA LYS A 217 8.73 -2.42 -48.99
C LYS A 217 8.74 -3.79 -49.68
N ASP A 218 9.89 -4.42 -49.77
CA ASP A 218 10.09 -5.68 -50.50
C ASP A 218 10.13 -6.90 -49.56
N MET A 219 9.62 -6.76 -48.33
CA MET A 219 9.57 -7.87 -47.39
C MET A 219 8.47 -8.86 -47.82
N PRO A 220 8.78 -10.15 -47.98
CA PRO A 220 7.76 -11.17 -48.20
C PRO A 220 6.78 -11.23 -47.02
N GLU A 221 5.48 -11.17 -47.30
CA GLU A 221 4.47 -11.41 -46.28
C GLU A 221 4.54 -12.85 -45.76
N HIS A 222 4.25 -13.04 -44.47
CA HIS A 222 4.23 -14.39 -43.87
C HIS A 222 3.20 -15.30 -44.55
N ALA A 223 2.04 -14.74 -44.91
CA ALA A 223 0.99 -15.34 -45.72
C ALA A 223 0.12 -14.20 -46.27
N ASP A 224 -0.71 -14.48 -47.28
CA ASP A 224 -1.70 -13.52 -47.74
C ASP A 224 -2.69 -13.15 -46.60
N ALA A 225 -3.26 -11.95 -46.65
CA ALA A 225 -4.13 -11.44 -45.58
C ALA A 225 -5.33 -12.35 -45.26
N HIS A 226 -5.88 -13.05 -46.25
CA HIS A 226 -6.98 -14.00 -46.04
C HIS A 226 -6.47 -15.27 -45.36
N GLY A 227 -5.35 -15.82 -45.81
CA GLY A 227 -4.66 -16.94 -45.17
C GLY A 227 -4.31 -16.66 -43.70
N LEU A 228 -3.77 -15.48 -43.40
CA LEU A 228 -3.38 -15.07 -42.05
C LEU A 228 -4.59 -14.94 -41.11
N SER A 229 -5.66 -14.29 -41.57
CA SER A 229 -6.89 -14.13 -40.79
C SER A 229 -7.61 -15.46 -40.55
N ALA A 230 -7.67 -16.33 -41.57
CA ALA A 230 -8.24 -17.66 -41.43
C ALA A 230 -7.41 -18.56 -40.50
N ALA A 231 -6.07 -18.47 -40.55
CA ALA A 231 -5.16 -19.26 -39.73
C ALA A 231 -5.35 -19.05 -38.23
N LYS A 232 -5.70 -17.83 -37.79
CA LYS A 232 -5.94 -17.52 -36.37
C LYS A 232 -7.21 -18.19 -35.80
N GLY A 233 -8.20 -18.45 -36.66
CA GLY A 233 -9.48 -19.03 -36.27
C GLY A 233 -10.38 -18.12 -35.46
N SER A 234 -11.55 -18.63 -35.08
CA SER A 234 -12.50 -17.89 -34.26
C SER A 234 -11.99 -17.76 -32.82
N PRO A 235 -11.94 -16.55 -32.25
CA PRO A 235 -11.52 -16.36 -30.88
C PRO A 235 -12.53 -17.01 -29.92
N ASN A 236 -12.02 -17.62 -28.84
CA ASN A 236 -12.89 -18.01 -27.74
C ASN A 236 -13.53 -16.75 -27.09
N PRO A 237 -14.62 -16.89 -26.30
CA PRO A 237 -15.34 -15.73 -25.76
C PRO A 237 -14.47 -14.73 -25.00
N PHE A 238 -13.50 -15.23 -24.22
CA PHE A 238 -12.57 -14.39 -23.49
C PHE A 238 -11.61 -13.62 -24.42
N ARG A 239 -11.03 -14.30 -25.41
CA ARG A 239 -10.19 -13.68 -26.45
C ARG A 239 -10.98 -12.67 -27.27
N ALA A 240 -12.26 -12.92 -27.55
CA ALA A 240 -13.11 -11.98 -28.27
C ALA A 240 -13.27 -10.66 -27.50
N VAL A 241 -13.46 -10.73 -26.17
CA VAL A 241 -13.47 -9.54 -25.30
C VAL A 241 -12.12 -8.83 -25.33
N LEU A 242 -11.01 -9.56 -25.15
CA LEU A 242 -9.66 -8.98 -25.21
C LEU A 242 -9.38 -8.27 -26.54
N ASN A 243 -9.76 -8.89 -27.66
CA ASN A 243 -9.60 -8.33 -28.99
C ASN A 243 -10.43 -7.05 -29.15
N ALA A 244 -11.69 -7.05 -28.67
CA ALA A 244 -12.53 -5.86 -28.68
C ALA A 244 -11.91 -4.73 -27.85
N THR A 245 -11.42 -5.03 -26.64
CA THR A 245 -10.70 -4.08 -25.79
C THR A 245 -9.43 -3.56 -26.47
N SER A 246 -8.63 -4.43 -27.09
CA SER A 246 -7.42 -4.05 -27.82
C SER A 246 -7.72 -3.02 -28.92
N ARG A 247 -8.78 -3.25 -29.69
CA ARG A 247 -9.23 -2.32 -30.73
C ARG A 247 -9.68 -0.97 -30.16
N MET A 248 -10.30 -0.94 -28.97
CA MET A 248 -10.65 0.32 -28.29
C MET A 248 -9.40 1.14 -27.91
N PHE A 249 -8.27 0.48 -27.64
CA PHE A 249 -6.98 1.13 -27.39
C PHE A 249 -6.11 1.24 -28.65
N ASN A 250 -6.73 1.27 -29.83
CA ASN A 250 -6.05 1.42 -31.12
C ASN A 250 -4.97 0.35 -31.42
N ARG A 251 -5.03 -0.81 -30.78
CA ARG A 251 -4.10 -1.91 -31.05
C ARG A 251 -4.78 -2.98 -31.92
N PRO A 252 -4.45 -3.03 -33.22
CA PRO A 252 -5.05 -3.96 -34.16
C PRO A 252 -4.46 -5.34 -33.95
N GLU A 253 -5.19 -6.36 -34.39
CA GLU A 253 -4.71 -7.74 -34.31
C GLU A 253 -3.85 -8.08 -35.52
N ASN A 254 -2.84 -8.93 -35.31
CA ASN A 254 -1.97 -9.46 -36.37
C ASN A 254 -1.13 -8.37 -37.07
N SER A 255 -0.86 -7.28 -36.35
CA SER A 255 0.13 -6.29 -36.78
C SER A 255 1.54 -6.88 -36.76
N CYS A 256 2.46 -6.26 -37.50
CA CYS A 256 3.88 -6.61 -37.50
C CYS A 256 4.44 -6.70 -36.07
N VAL A 257 4.08 -5.74 -35.22
CA VAL A 257 4.57 -5.63 -33.83
C VAL A 257 3.97 -6.64 -32.85
N ASP A 258 2.93 -7.40 -33.24
CA ASP A 258 2.43 -8.49 -32.42
C ASP A 258 3.39 -9.70 -32.42
N CYS A 259 4.26 -9.83 -33.43
CA CYS A 259 5.26 -10.90 -33.55
C CYS A 259 6.71 -10.35 -33.59
N HIS A 260 6.93 -9.24 -34.29
CA HIS A 260 8.19 -8.51 -34.35
C HIS A 260 8.20 -7.41 -33.29
N LEU A 261 8.32 -7.85 -32.03
CA LEU A 261 8.35 -6.94 -30.89
C LEU A 261 9.67 -6.16 -30.87
N GLU A 262 9.56 -4.88 -30.55
CA GLU A 262 10.68 -3.96 -30.35
C GLU A 262 10.82 -3.62 -28.86
N HIS A 263 11.87 -2.90 -28.47
CA HIS A 263 12.27 -2.61 -27.09
C HIS A 263 12.80 -3.84 -26.32
N GLU A 264 13.39 -4.78 -27.04
CA GLU A 264 14.03 -5.99 -26.49
C GLU A 264 15.49 -5.74 -26.06
N GLY A 265 15.98 -4.50 -26.18
CA GLY A 265 17.36 -4.11 -25.88
C GLY A 265 18.36 -4.55 -26.95
N ALA A 266 19.66 -4.48 -26.64
CA ALA A 266 20.74 -4.69 -27.61
C ALA A 266 20.96 -6.16 -28.02
N VAL A 267 19.89 -6.87 -28.34
CA VAL A 267 19.89 -8.25 -28.83
C VAL A 267 19.59 -8.27 -30.34
N ALA A 268 20.17 -9.25 -31.04
CA ALA A 268 19.68 -9.64 -32.35
C ALA A 268 18.41 -10.46 -32.11
N SER A 269 17.25 -9.93 -32.52
CA SER A 269 15.89 -10.47 -32.39
C SER A 269 15.77 -11.68 -31.45
N PRO A 270 15.24 -11.52 -30.22
CA PRO A 270 15.19 -12.63 -29.27
C PRO A 270 14.39 -13.81 -29.87
N PRO A 271 14.66 -15.05 -29.42
CA PRO A 271 13.92 -16.21 -29.90
C PRO A 271 12.42 -15.99 -29.73
N THR A 272 11.69 -15.99 -30.85
CA THR A 272 10.25 -15.80 -30.83
C THR A 272 9.60 -16.89 -29.98
N PRO A 273 8.84 -16.54 -28.92
CA PRO A 273 8.08 -17.51 -28.16
C PRO A 273 7.26 -18.44 -29.07
N GLN A 274 7.39 -19.74 -28.86
CA GLN A 274 6.68 -20.78 -29.63
C GLN A 274 5.20 -20.48 -29.83
N ARG A 275 4.55 -19.91 -28.80
CA ARG A 275 3.14 -19.56 -28.81
C ARG A 275 2.75 -18.66 -29.99
N PHE A 276 3.63 -17.76 -30.43
CA PHE A 276 3.36 -16.89 -31.58
C PHE A 276 3.15 -17.69 -32.87
N CYS A 277 3.86 -18.81 -33.03
CA CYS A 277 3.66 -19.70 -34.16
C CYS A 277 2.40 -20.54 -33.98
N THR A 278 2.24 -21.17 -32.82
CA THR A 278 1.18 -22.16 -32.59
C THR A 278 -0.22 -21.54 -32.51
N ASP A 279 -0.35 -20.27 -32.13
CA ASP A 279 -1.64 -19.55 -32.12
C ASP A 279 -2.35 -19.56 -33.50
N CYS A 280 -1.57 -19.58 -34.59
CA CYS A 280 -2.09 -19.70 -35.95
C CYS A 280 -1.91 -21.11 -36.54
N HIS A 281 -0.85 -21.82 -36.16
CA HIS A 281 -0.51 -23.12 -36.74
C HIS A 281 -1.20 -24.33 -36.07
N ASP A 282 -1.75 -24.20 -34.86
CA ASP A 282 -2.46 -25.31 -34.20
C ASP A 282 -3.84 -25.53 -34.83
N GLY A 283 -4.03 -26.60 -35.59
CA GLY A 283 -5.29 -26.86 -36.30
C GLY A 283 -5.46 -26.04 -37.58
N LEU A 284 -4.37 -25.51 -38.15
CA LEU A 284 -4.35 -24.75 -39.41
C LEU A 284 -5.08 -25.46 -40.56
N SER A 285 -4.86 -26.75 -40.73
CA SER A 285 -5.49 -27.62 -41.76
C SER A 285 -7.02 -27.65 -41.66
N THR A 286 -7.56 -27.43 -40.45
CA THR A 286 -9.01 -27.37 -40.25
C THR A 286 -9.59 -26.04 -40.71
N ARG A 287 -8.81 -24.96 -40.66
CA ARG A 287 -9.24 -23.59 -40.93
C ARG A 287 -8.90 -23.13 -42.35
N VAL A 288 -7.71 -23.48 -42.84
CA VAL A 288 -7.22 -23.13 -44.18
C VAL A 288 -7.18 -24.38 -45.04
N LYS A 289 -8.32 -24.73 -45.66
CA LYS A 289 -8.47 -25.99 -46.43
C LYS A 289 -7.54 -26.13 -47.63
N THR A 290 -7.03 -25.02 -48.15
CA THR A 290 -6.08 -24.97 -49.27
C THR A 290 -4.63 -25.21 -48.83
N THR A 291 -4.35 -25.22 -47.52
CA THR A 291 -2.99 -25.39 -47.03
C THR A 291 -2.48 -26.81 -47.25
N LYS A 292 -1.20 -26.91 -47.64
CA LYS A 292 -0.46 -28.17 -47.65
C LYS A 292 0.40 -28.34 -46.39
N LEU A 293 0.38 -27.34 -45.50
CA LEU A 293 1.10 -27.37 -44.23
C LEU A 293 0.34 -28.27 -43.24
N LEU A 294 1.11 -28.92 -42.37
CA LEU A 294 0.57 -29.71 -41.27
C LEU A 294 0.43 -28.83 -40.02
N ASP A 295 -0.43 -29.25 -39.12
CA ASP A 295 -0.70 -28.51 -37.89
C ASP A 295 0.46 -28.60 -36.91
N VAL A 296 0.83 -27.47 -36.32
CA VAL A 296 1.89 -27.36 -35.32
C VAL A 296 1.30 -26.69 -34.09
N GLY A 297 1.03 -27.48 -33.05
CA GLY A 297 0.48 -26.98 -31.80
C GLY A 297 1.51 -26.85 -30.68
N ASP A 298 2.62 -27.59 -30.76
CA ASP A 298 3.70 -27.52 -29.79
C ASP A 298 5.01 -28.10 -30.35
N PHE A 299 6.15 -27.41 -30.22
CA PHE A 299 7.42 -27.88 -30.79
C PHE A 299 8.07 -29.05 -30.03
N ALA A 300 7.60 -29.40 -28.84
CA ALA A 300 8.13 -30.53 -28.07
C ALA A 300 7.28 -31.80 -28.20
N SER A 301 5.96 -31.66 -28.35
CA SER A 301 4.99 -32.75 -28.18
C SER A 301 3.89 -32.81 -29.23
N LYS A 302 3.65 -31.72 -29.98
CA LYS A 302 2.55 -31.60 -30.95
C LYS A 302 3.05 -30.90 -32.22
N HIS A 303 4.17 -31.37 -32.74
CA HIS A 303 4.70 -31.00 -34.04
C HIS A 303 4.62 -32.20 -34.98
N PRO A 304 4.40 -31.97 -36.29
CA PRO A 304 4.46 -33.03 -37.26
C PRO A 304 5.91 -33.51 -37.40
N GLU A 305 6.06 -34.79 -37.71
CA GLU A 305 7.36 -35.39 -37.98
C GLU A 305 8.05 -34.75 -39.19
N PHE A 306 9.38 -34.78 -39.20
CA PHE A 306 10.16 -34.19 -40.28
C PHE A 306 9.84 -34.85 -41.63
N ARG A 307 9.64 -34.03 -42.67
CA ARG A 307 9.26 -34.48 -44.02
C ARG A 307 10.23 -33.98 -45.09
N PRO A 308 11.41 -34.59 -45.24
CA PRO A 308 12.37 -34.18 -46.26
C PRO A 308 11.78 -34.35 -47.67
N GLY A 309 12.21 -33.49 -48.59
CA GLY A 309 11.95 -33.66 -50.01
C GLY A 309 12.85 -34.77 -50.55
N ILE A 310 12.27 -35.92 -50.88
CA ILE A 310 12.99 -37.08 -51.41
C ILE A 310 12.66 -37.21 -52.89
N VAL A 311 13.68 -37.44 -53.72
CA VAL A 311 13.49 -37.77 -55.15
C VAL A 311 12.89 -39.17 -55.22
N THR A 312 11.65 -39.25 -55.69
CA THR A 312 10.91 -40.52 -55.82
C THR A 312 10.98 -41.11 -57.23
N ASN A 313 11.28 -40.27 -58.21
CA ASN A 313 11.55 -40.68 -59.59
C ASN A 313 12.64 -39.77 -60.16
N ALA A 314 13.74 -40.38 -60.61
CA ALA A 314 14.83 -39.68 -61.25
C ALA A 314 14.45 -39.37 -62.71
N GLY A 315 14.47 -38.09 -63.08
CA GLY A 315 14.11 -37.59 -64.42
C GLY A 315 14.49 -36.12 -64.56
N ASP A 316 14.17 -35.51 -65.69
CA ASP A 316 14.38 -34.07 -65.93
C ASP A 316 13.04 -33.36 -66.25
N PRO A 317 12.44 -32.62 -65.28
CA PRO A 317 12.89 -32.44 -63.89
C PRO A 317 12.55 -33.64 -62.98
N PRO A 318 13.29 -33.84 -61.88
CA PRO A 318 13.09 -34.96 -60.96
C PRO A 318 11.79 -34.80 -60.16
N VAL A 319 11.11 -35.91 -59.86
CA VAL A 319 9.88 -35.88 -59.05
C VAL A 319 10.24 -35.96 -57.56
N ILE A 320 10.18 -34.80 -56.90
CA ILE A 320 10.42 -34.68 -55.45
C ILE A 320 9.09 -34.78 -54.69
N LYS A 321 9.03 -35.66 -53.67
CA LYS A 321 7.89 -35.75 -52.74
C LYS A 321 8.37 -35.55 -51.31
N ARG A 322 7.58 -34.84 -50.50
CA ARG A 322 7.82 -34.70 -49.05
C ARG A 322 7.25 -35.90 -48.28
N ILE A 323 8.13 -36.80 -47.84
CA ILE A 323 7.76 -38.05 -47.18
C ILE A 323 8.06 -37.93 -45.68
N SER A 324 7.17 -38.41 -44.82
CA SER A 324 7.41 -38.40 -43.37
C SER A 324 8.34 -39.53 -42.95
N LEU A 325 9.33 -39.22 -42.11
CA LEU A 325 10.29 -40.21 -41.62
C LEU A 325 9.67 -41.23 -40.64
N SER A 326 8.60 -40.87 -39.93
CA SER A 326 7.86 -41.82 -39.08
C SER A 326 7.07 -42.88 -39.86
N ALA A 327 6.85 -42.65 -41.16
CA ALA A 327 6.33 -43.69 -42.05
C ALA A 327 7.37 -44.78 -42.36
N ASN A 328 8.58 -44.69 -41.79
CA ASN A 328 9.73 -45.56 -42.03
C ASN A 328 9.94 -45.81 -43.54
N PRO A 329 10.08 -44.75 -44.35
CA PRO A 329 10.25 -44.91 -45.79
C PRO A 329 11.55 -45.67 -46.07
N LYS A 330 11.46 -46.68 -46.93
CA LYS A 330 12.62 -47.46 -47.36
C LYS A 330 13.20 -46.85 -48.62
N GLU A 331 14.52 -46.77 -48.68
CA GLU A 331 15.22 -46.40 -49.91
C GLU A 331 15.00 -47.48 -50.96
N ASN A 332 14.71 -47.06 -52.19
CA ASN A 332 14.61 -47.95 -53.34
C ASN A 332 15.95 -48.00 -54.07
N THR A 333 17.03 -48.34 -53.35
CA THR A 333 18.39 -48.42 -53.87
C THR A 333 18.66 -49.74 -54.62
N GLY A 334 17.73 -50.69 -54.55
CA GLY A 334 17.92 -52.02 -55.15
C GLY A 334 19.02 -52.86 -54.49
N LEU A 335 19.46 -52.45 -53.29
CA LEU A 335 20.42 -53.15 -52.41
C LEU A 335 19.70 -53.71 -51.18
#